data_AF-A0A9E4B3P4-F1
#
_entry.id   AF-A0A9E4B3P4-F1
#
_cell.length_a   1.000
_cell.length_b   1.000
_cell.length_c   1.000
_cell.angle_alpha   90.00
_cell.angle_beta   90.00
_cell.angle_gamma   90.00
#
_symmetry.space_group_name_H-M   'P 1'
#
loop_
_entity.id
_entity.type
_entity.pdbx_description
1 polymer ?
#
loop_
_entity_poly.entity_id
_entity_poly.type
_entity_poly.pdbx_seq_one_letter_code
_entity_poly.pdbx_strand_id
1 'polypeptide(L)'
;MELAENYTDNKFSRGASAPHPYLRTIFEVSDKYLRRVFSESLLNKFKVDCFENIRGDRDRTIAEYVKSYYALVKKEYQNEYTGASPSLNESIFSDPGVPKVLWGDCLDFLKGMDSESVQLMVTSPPYYNAREYSQWETLDHYLEDMSRIIEECYRVLDNHRPFVFNVGDIFDNDNLYTKSVWGKRRIPLGAYFTTIFEKHGFRFVDDFIWDKGEVETQRHKNGNRPYPLYQYPINCYEHIFVFYKHRLDETLYPCPVCGCIKVNGNAYTAVGIKSWECKNLDCFERSAANRGKRFSARSQLMNDLQQPDNLVCGDLLQRWRRDIVQFPPVIKTNSKGQNTLGHTAPFPSEIPQYATQVFTGVNDTVLDPFAGAFTTTIESFRQKRNSIGIELNRTMFRDAVLDRFSSTINIHPKELGNEWI
;
A
#
# COMPACT_ATOMS: atom_id res chain seq x y z
N MET A 1 18.14 32.25 18.38
CA MET A 1 18.43 33.32 17.41
C MET A 1 19.91 33.29 17.01
N GLU A 2 20.85 33.26 17.95
CA GLU A 2 22.30 33.22 17.65
C GLU A 2 22.79 31.99 16.85
N LEU A 3 22.10 30.84 16.92
CA LEU A 3 22.49 29.65 16.13
C LEU A 3 22.07 29.71 14.65
N ALA A 4 21.12 30.57 14.26
CA ALA A 4 20.68 30.71 12.86
C ALA A 4 21.45 31.81 12.11
N GLU A 5 21.98 32.80 12.83
CA GLU A 5 22.83 33.86 12.26
C GLU A 5 24.25 33.36 11.94
N ASN A 6 24.75 32.37 12.67
CA ASN A 6 26.07 31.78 12.42
C ASN A 6 26.14 30.82 11.21
N TYR A 7 24.99 30.42 10.64
CA TYR A 7 24.96 29.53 9.47
C TYR A 7 24.95 30.26 8.13
N THR A 8 24.76 31.59 8.11
CA THR A 8 24.72 32.36 6.86
C THR A 8 26.09 32.79 6.35
N ASP A 9 27.17 32.69 7.12
CA ASP A 9 28.44 33.35 6.73
C ASP A 9 29.67 32.45 6.52
N ASN A 10 29.62 31.13 6.75
CA ASN A 10 30.82 30.30 6.54
C ASN A 10 30.50 28.85 6.16
N LYS A 11 30.10 28.65 4.89
CA LYS A 11 30.38 27.46 4.03
C LYS A 11 29.38 27.43 2.86
N PHE A 12 29.42 28.42 1.98
CA PHE A 12 28.86 28.20 0.65
C PHE A 12 29.95 27.53 -0.20
N SER A 13 29.73 26.26 -0.53
CA SER A 13 30.40 25.64 -1.68
C SER A 13 30.16 26.56 -2.88
N ARG A 14 31.24 26.97 -3.55
CA ARG A 14 31.21 27.92 -4.68
C ARG A 14 30.22 27.41 -5.74
N GLY A 15 29.03 28.01 -5.83
CA GLY A 15 28.06 27.76 -6.90
C GLY A 15 26.60 27.52 -6.49
N ALA A 16 26.28 27.32 -5.21
CA ALA A 16 24.88 27.14 -4.77
C ALA A 16 24.17 28.49 -4.56
N SER A 17 22.93 28.63 -5.06
CA SER A 17 22.07 29.79 -4.75
C SER A 17 21.77 29.86 -3.26
N ALA A 18 21.48 31.04 -2.72
CA ALA A 18 21.08 31.19 -1.31
C ALA A 18 19.64 30.66 -1.10
N PRO A 19 19.28 30.18 0.11
CA PRO A 19 17.90 29.83 0.45
C PRO A 19 16.97 31.03 0.32
N HIS A 20 15.71 30.80 -0.06
CA HIS A 20 14.73 31.87 -0.13
C HIS A 20 14.46 32.45 1.28
N PRO A 21 14.41 33.79 1.47
CA PRO A 21 14.25 34.40 2.79
C PRO A 21 13.01 33.94 3.57
N TYR A 22 11.94 33.59 2.85
CA TYR A 22 10.69 33.10 3.45
C TYR A 22 10.85 31.81 4.27
N LEU A 23 11.88 30.98 4.02
CA LEU A 23 12.15 29.81 4.84
C LEU A 23 12.42 30.20 6.31
N ARG A 24 13.09 31.33 6.53
CA ARG A 24 13.31 31.88 7.87
C ARG A 24 11.98 32.26 8.53
N THR A 25 11.08 32.92 7.78
CA THR A 25 9.73 33.25 8.25
C THR A 25 8.94 32.00 8.65
N ILE A 26 9.01 30.92 7.86
CA ILE A 26 8.35 29.64 8.20
C ILE A 26 8.82 29.15 9.58
N PHE A 27 10.12 29.11 9.82
CA PHE A 27 10.67 28.65 11.09
C PHE A 27 10.34 29.58 12.26
N GLU A 28 10.43 30.90 12.07
CA GLU A 28 10.10 31.90 13.10
C GLU A 28 8.63 31.80 13.54
N VAL A 29 7.69 31.74 12.58
CA VAL A 29 6.26 31.62 12.87
C VAL A 29 5.93 30.28 13.52
N SER A 30 6.67 29.23 13.18
CA SER A 30 6.40 27.85 13.60
C SER A 30 7.18 27.41 14.85
N ASP A 31 8.16 28.19 15.34
CA ASP A 31 9.14 27.74 16.36
C ASP A 31 8.47 27.18 17.63
N LYS A 32 7.47 27.89 18.16
CA LYS A 32 6.68 27.46 19.34
C LYS A 32 6.03 26.09 19.14
N TYR A 33 5.56 25.79 17.93
CA TYR A 33 4.87 24.54 17.62
C TYR A 33 5.86 23.43 17.31
N LEU A 34 6.91 23.73 16.55
CA LEU A 34 7.99 22.79 16.23
C LEU A 34 8.65 22.23 17.50
N ARG A 35 8.92 23.08 18.50
CA ARG A 35 9.49 22.66 19.80
C ARG A 35 8.56 21.79 20.66
N ARG A 36 7.27 21.70 20.31
CA ARG A 36 6.32 20.79 20.97
C ARG A 36 6.28 19.41 20.31
N VAL A 37 6.63 19.35 19.03
CA VAL A 37 6.56 18.12 18.22
C VAL A 37 7.91 17.39 18.21
N PHE A 38 9.02 18.13 18.14
CA PHE A 38 10.35 17.54 18.00
C PHE A 38 11.27 17.89 19.16
N SER A 39 12.22 16.99 19.44
CA SER A 39 13.34 17.27 20.33
C SER A 39 14.24 18.38 19.76
N GLU A 40 14.97 19.06 20.63
CA GLU A 40 15.82 20.19 20.21
C GLU A 40 16.94 19.77 19.25
N SER A 41 17.56 18.61 19.47
CA SER A 41 18.61 18.07 18.59
C SER A 41 18.07 17.75 17.19
N LEU A 42 16.90 17.10 17.11
CA LEU A 42 16.26 16.75 15.85
C LEU A 42 15.80 18.01 15.09
N LEU A 43 15.19 18.97 15.79
CA LEU A 43 14.77 20.23 15.20
C LEU A 43 15.94 21.03 14.64
N ASN A 44 17.07 21.07 15.35
CA ASN A 44 18.27 21.76 14.86
C ASN A 44 18.83 21.09 13.61
N LYS A 45 18.92 19.75 13.60
CA LYS A 45 19.33 19.00 12.40
C LYS A 45 18.40 19.28 11.23
N PHE A 46 17.09 19.21 11.45
CA PHE A 46 16.09 19.49 10.41
C PHE A 46 16.18 20.92 9.86
N LYS A 47 16.41 21.92 10.72
CA LYS A 47 16.65 23.31 10.30
C LYS A 47 17.88 23.40 9.38
N VAL A 48 19.01 22.81 9.78
CA VAL A 48 20.24 22.79 8.97
C VAL A 48 19.97 22.14 7.61
N ASP A 49 19.39 20.93 7.60
CA ASP A 49 19.08 20.19 6.37
C ASP A 49 18.18 21.02 5.42
N CYS A 50 17.18 21.72 5.95
CA CYS A 50 16.32 22.60 5.15
C CYS A 50 17.09 23.78 4.54
N PHE A 51 17.89 24.49 5.35
CA PHE A 51 18.68 25.64 4.86
C PHE A 51 19.79 25.20 3.89
N GLU A 52 20.33 23.99 4.01
CA GLU A 52 21.35 23.49 3.09
C GLU A 52 20.77 23.03 1.75
N ASN A 53 19.57 22.45 1.73
CA ASN A 53 19.05 21.76 0.53
C ASN A 53 17.89 22.48 -0.18
N ILE A 54 17.08 23.28 0.50
CA ILE A 54 15.89 23.90 -0.12
C ILE A 54 16.29 25.17 -0.88
N ARG A 55 16.00 25.20 -2.17
CA ARG A 55 16.32 26.30 -3.10
C ARG A 55 15.16 26.57 -4.06
N GLY A 56 15.11 27.78 -4.59
CA GLY A 56 14.13 28.20 -5.59
C GLY A 56 13.33 29.42 -5.13
N ASP A 57 12.21 29.65 -5.79
CA ASP A 57 11.25 30.69 -5.41
C ASP A 57 10.50 30.32 -4.11
N ARG A 58 9.62 31.23 -3.67
CA ARG A 58 8.81 31.08 -2.47
C ARG A 58 7.93 29.83 -2.51
N ASP A 59 7.27 29.56 -3.62
CA ASP A 59 6.26 28.51 -3.71
C ASP A 59 6.94 27.14 -3.71
N ARG A 60 8.07 27.00 -4.43
CA ARG A 60 8.95 25.84 -4.33
C ARG A 60 9.53 25.66 -2.93
N THR A 61 9.94 26.74 -2.28
CA THR A 61 10.46 26.69 -0.90
C THR A 61 9.43 26.10 0.06
N ILE A 62 8.16 26.51 -0.08
CA ILE A 62 7.06 26.00 0.75
C ILE A 62 6.78 24.53 0.45
N ALA A 63 6.69 24.17 -0.83
CA ALA A 63 6.43 22.79 -1.24
C ALA A 63 7.51 21.83 -0.72
N GLU A 64 8.80 22.17 -0.93
CA GLU A 64 9.91 21.34 -0.45
C GLU A 64 9.96 21.29 1.09
N TYR A 65 9.73 22.40 1.79
CA TYR A 65 9.66 22.40 3.26
C TYR A 65 8.55 21.49 3.77
N VAL A 66 7.34 21.60 3.21
CA VAL A 66 6.20 20.76 3.58
C VAL A 66 6.54 19.29 3.34
N LYS A 67 7.09 18.96 2.17
CA LYS A 67 7.53 17.59 1.84
C LYS A 67 8.56 17.07 2.83
N SER A 68 9.60 17.86 3.14
CA SER A 68 10.64 17.49 4.11
C SER A 68 10.08 17.31 5.52
N TYR A 69 9.10 18.13 5.92
CA TYR A 69 8.42 17.98 7.21
C TYR A 69 7.64 16.66 7.28
N TYR A 70 6.87 16.32 6.24
CA TYR A 70 6.14 15.04 6.19
C TYR A 70 7.09 13.85 6.24
N ALA A 71 8.21 13.91 5.52
CA ALA A 71 9.24 12.88 5.57
C ALA A 71 9.85 12.73 6.98
N LEU A 72 10.08 13.84 7.70
CA LEU A 72 10.56 13.81 9.07
C LEU A 72 9.56 13.15 10.03
N VAL A 73 8.28 13.53 9.97
CA VAL A 73 7.23 12.92 10.81
C VAL A 73 7.11 11.43 10.55
N LYS A 74 7.14 11.04 9.28
CA LYS A 74 7.11 9.63 8.87
C LYS A 74 8.32 8.86 9.43
N LYS A 75 9.51 9.45 9.37
CA LYS A 75 10.73 8.84 9.91
C LYS A 75 10.67 8.68 11.43
N GLU A 76 10.15 9.65 12.16
CA GLU A 76 9.96 9.52 13.61
C GLU A 76 8.99 8.38 13.94
N TYR A 77 7.88 8.26 13.20
CA TYR A 77 6.96 7.14 13.37
C TYR A 77 7.61 5.79 13.05
N GLN A 78 8.45 5.72 12.01
CA GLN A 78 9.22 4.52 11.69
C GLN A 78 10.14 4.10 12.85
N ASN A 79 10.79 5.08 13.49
CA ASN A 79 11.70 4.84 14.61
C ASN A 79 11.00 4.30 15.88
N GLU A 80 9.67 4.42 16.00
CA GLU A 80 8.91 3.84 17.11
C GLU A 80 8.92 2.29 17.07
N TYR A 81 9.09 1.70 15.89
CA TYR A 81 9.14 0.26 15.71
C TYR A 81 10.58 -0.25 15.68
N THR A 82 10.96 -1.03 16.69
CA THR A 82 12.34 -1.53 16.86
C THR A 82 12.61 -2.85 16.16
N GLY A 83 11.59 -3.49 15.57
CA GLY A 83 11.72 -4.79 14.89
C GLY A 83 12.28 -4.71 13.47
N ALA A 84 12.35 -3.50 12.90
CA ALA A 84 12.83 -3.31 11.54
C ALA A 84 14.32 -3.66 11.40
N SER A 85 14.65 -4.31 10.29
CA SER A 85 16.03 -4.70 9.93
C SER A 85 16.60 -3.70 8.93
N PRO A 86 17.60 -2.87 9.30
CA PRO A 86 18.17 -1.89 8.38
C PRO A 86 18.74 -2.51 7.10
N SER A 87 19.40 -3.67 7.20
CA SER A 87 19.98 -4.35 6.04
C SER A 87 18.90 -4.90 5.10
N LEU A 88 17.77 -5.36 5.64
CA LEU A 88 16.63 -5.79 4.82
C LEU A 88 15.97 -4.60 4.12
N ASN A 89 15.76 -3.49 4.82
CA ASN A 89 15.16 -2.30 4.21
C ASN A 89 16.08 -1.70 3.14
N GLU A 90 17.40 -1.68 3.38
CA GLU A 90 18.36 -1.26 2.36
C GLU A 90 18.28 -2.15 1.11
N SER A 91 18.14 -3.47 1.26
CA SER A 91 18.09 -4.38 0.11
C SER A 91 16.77 -4.32 -0.67
N ILE A 92 15.64 -4.20 0.04
CA ILE A 92 14.30 -4.09 -0.55
C ILE A 92 14.10 -2.74 -1.25
N PHE A 93 14.55 -1.63 -0.65
CA PHE A 93 14.25 -0.28 -1.13
C PHE A 93 15.39 0.37 -1.93
N SER A 94 16.53 -0.31 -2.09
CA SER A 94 17.58 0.09 -3.05
C SER A 94 17.20 -0.26 -4.50
N ASP A 95 17.93 0.33 -5.45
CA ASP A 95 17.77 0.07 -6.89
C ASP A 95 16.34 0.25 -7.41
N PRO A 96 15.79 1.48 -7.34
CA PRO A 96 14.45 1.76 -7.85
C PRO A 96 14.36 1.39 -9.33
N GLY A 97 13.25 0.75 -9.70
CA GLY A 97 13.06 0.22 -11.06
C GLY A 97 13.62 -1.18 -11.29
N VAL A 98 13.95 -1.94 -10.25
CA VAL A 98 14.11 -3.40 -10.33
C VAL A 98 13.05 -4.07 -9.42
N PRO A 99 12.21 -4.97 -9.95
CA PRO A 99 11.29 -5.74 -9.13
C PRO A 99 12.01 -6.57 -8.06
N LYS A 100 11.47 -6.58 -6.84
CA LYS A 100 12.02 -7.35 -5.71
C LYS A 100 11.25 -8.66 -5.54
N VAL A 101 12.00 -9.75 -5.52
CA VAL A 101 11.48 -11.12 -5.41
C VAL A 101 12.04 -11.72 -4.13
N LEU A 102 11.20 -11.90 -3.13
CA LEU A 102 11.60 -12.37 -1.80
C LEU A 102 11.08 -13.79 -1.57
N TRP A 103 11.97 -14.73 -1.29
CA TRP A 103 11.62 -16.12 -1.01
C TRP A 103 11.61 -16.39 0.49
N GLY A 104 10.46 -16.76 1.04
CA GLY A 104 10.32 -17.09 2.45
C GLY A 104 8.97 -16.68 3.05
N ASP A 105 8.89 -16.74 4.38
CA ASP A 105 7.67 -16.39 5.11
C ASP A 105 7.41 -14.88 5.07
N CYS A 106 6.24 -14.49 4.57
CA CYS A 106 5.84 -13.09 4.49
C CYS A 106 5.78 -12.40 5.85
N LEU A 107 5.45 -13.12 6.93
CA LEU A 107 5.39 -12.55 8.27
C LEU A 107 6.77 -12.12 8.75
N ASP A 108 7.81 -12.90 8.43
CA ASP A 108 9.19 -12.58 8.82
C ASP A 108 9.73 -11.37 8.05
N PHE A 109 9.48 -11.32 6.74
CA PHE A 109 9.82 -10.16 5.93
C PHE A 109 9.08 -8.91 6.39
N LEU A 110 7.76 -8.99 6.59
CA LEU A 110 6.95 -7.87 7.03
C LEU A 110 7.46 -7.32 8.37
N LYS A 111 7.74 -8.18 9.37
CA LYS A 111 8.35 -7.76 10.65
C LYS A 111 9.69 -7.04 10.46
N GLY A 112 10.49 -7.45 9.47
CA GLY A 112 11.74 -6.78 9.16
C GLY A 112 11.60 -5.45 8.41
N MET A 113 10.45 -5.16 7.79
CA MET A 113 10.23 -3.93 7.03
C MET A 113 9.93 -2.73 7.94
N ASP A 114 10.34 -1.54 7.51
CA ASP A 114 9.99 -0.27 8.13
C ASP A 114 8.48 -0.04 8.11
N SER A 115 7.95 0.58 9.17
CA SER A 115 6.55 1.01 9.22
C SER A 115 6.26 2.04 8.11
N GLU A 116 5.03 2.08 7.61
CA GLU A 116 4.61 3.04 6.58
C GLU A 116 5.50 3.08 5.32
N SER A 117 6.21 2.01 4.98
CA SER A 117 7.21 1.99 3.90
C SER A 117 6.64 1.75 2.49
N VAL A 118 5.43 1.18 2.36
CA VAL A 118 4.82 0.86 1.04
C VAL A 118 3.52 1.62 0.79
N GLN A 119 3.23 1.97 -0.46
CA GLN A 119 2.14 2.89 -0.82
C GLN A 119 0.87 2.20 -1.32
N LEU A 120 0.95 0.90 -1.63
CA LEU A 120 -0.19 0.07 -2.00
C LEU A 120 0.12 -1.39 -1.68
N MET A 121 -0.89 -2.13 -1.24
CA MET A 121 -0.85 -3.58 -1.25
C MET A 121 -1.94 -4.12 -2.19
N VAL A 122 -1.58 -5.10 -3.03
CA VAL A 122 -2.52 -5.84 -3.87
C VAL A 122 -2.19 -7.31 -3.76
N THR A 123 -3.16 -8.12 -3.33
CA THR A 123 -2.90 -9.54 -3.13
C THR A 123 -4.16 -10.39 -3.23
N SER A 124 -3.95 -11.70 -3.27
CA SER A 124 -4.95 -12.73 -3.02
C SER A 124 -4.33 -13.73 -2.04
N PRO A 125 -4.85 -13.87 -0.80
CA PRO A 125 -4.27 -14.79 0.17
C PRO A 125 -4.42 -16.25 -0.31
N PRO A 126 -3.62 -17.17 0.24
CA PRO A 126 -3.94 -18.58 0.12
C PRO A 126 -5.27 -18.86 0.84
N TYR A 127 -6.25 -19.44 0.14
CA TYR A 127 -7.55 -19.75 0.74
C TYR A 127 -7.47 -21.05 1.56
N TYR A 128 -8.14 -21.07 2.71
CA TYR A 128 -8.12 -22.20 3.64
C TYR A 128 -8.29 -23.56 2.94
N ASN A 129 -7.23 -24.37 2.94
CA ASN A 129 -7.20 -25.74 2.41
C ASN A 129 -7.69 -25.92 0.96
N ALA A 130 -7.73 -24.84 0.18
CA ALA A 130 -8.24 -24.87 -1.19
C ALA A 130 -7.24 -25.48 -2.19
N ARG A 131 -5.94 -25.48 -1.84
CA ARG A 131 -4.83 -25.95 -2.68
C ARG A 131 -3.80 -26.73 -1.85
N GLU A 132 -2.98 -27.53 -2.53
CA GLU A 132 -1.95 -28.38 -1.90
C GLU A 132 -0.90 -27.59 -1.12
N TYR A 133 -0.58 -26.37 -1.57
CA TYR A 133 0.38 -25.49 -0.91
C TYR A 133 -0.21 -24.71 0.28
N SER A 134 -1.51 -24.85 0.57
CA SER A 134 -2.20 -24.10 1.61
C SER A 134 -2.87 -25.08 2.59
N GLN A 135 -2.22 -25.41 3.70
CA GLN A 135 -2.70 -26.46 4.61
C GLN A 135 -2.65 -25.99 6.08
N TRP A 136 -3.82 -25.91 6.71
CA TRP A 136 -4.00 -25.61 8.14
C TRP A 136 -4.90 -26.65 8.80
N GLU A 137 -4.64 -26.92 10.08
CA GLU A 137 -5.39 -27.92 10.86
C GLU A 137 -6.87 -27.56 11.02
N THR A 138 -7.16 -26.30 11.33
CA THR A 138 -8.50 -25.78 11.60
C THR A 138 -8.69 -24.43 10.95
N LEU A 139 -9.95 -24.05 10.72
CA LEU A 139 -10.27 -22.70 10.23
C LEU A 139 -9.77 -21.61 11.18
N ASP A 140 -9.83 -21.83 12.50
CA ASP A 140 -9.36 -20.85 13.49
C ASP A 140 -7.85 -20.62 13.39
N HIS A 141 -7.04 -21.67 13.26
CA HIS A 141 -5.59 -21.53 13.06
C HIS A 141 -5.28 -20.71 11.79
N TYR A 142 -6.03 -20.93 10.71
CA TYR A 142 -5.89 -20.13 9.49
C TYR A 142 -6.24 -18.66 9.70
N LEU A 143 -7.37 -18.38 10.35
CA LEU A 143 -7.80 -17.00 10.59
C LEU A 143 -6.86 -16.25 11.55
N GLU A 144 -6.31 -16.94 12.55
CA GLU A 144 -5.27 -16.40 13.44
C GLU A 144 -3.98 -16.10 12.69
N ASP A 145 -3.55 -16.99 11.81
CA ASP A 145 -2.37 -16.80 10.99
C ASP A 145 -2.49 -15.59 10.07
N MET A 146 -3.60 -15.53 9.32
CA MET A 146 -3.95 -14.37 8.49
C MET A 146 -4.06 -13.08 9.31
N SER A 147 -4.61 -13.15 10.52
CA SER A 147 -4.72 -12.01 11.44
C SER A 147 -3.35 -11.43 11.79
N ARG A 148 -2.34 -12.27 12.08
CA ARG A 148 -0.96 -11.79 12.39
C ARG A 148 -0.30 -11.13 11.19
N ILE A 149 -0.53 -11.67 9.99
CA ILE A 149 0.01 -11.10 8.75
C ILE A 149 -0.64 -9.74 8.47
N ILE A 150 -1.98 -9.65 8.59
CA ILE A 150 -2.73 -8.41 8.35
C ILE A 150 -2.34 -7.30 9.35
N GLU A 151 -2.03 -7.66 10.60
CA GLU A 151 -1.50 -6.72 11.59
C GLU A 151 -0.18 -6.07 11.13
N GLU A 152 0.77 -6.88 10.66
CA GLU A 152 2.04 -6.36 10.13
C GLU A 152 1.84 -5.62 8.80
N CYS A 153 0.90 -6.05 7.94
CA CYS A 153 0.51 -5.29 6.76
C CYS A 153 -0.01 -3.90 7.12
N TYR A 154 -0.82 -3.76 8.17
CA TYR A 154 -1.28 -2.45 8.64
C TYR A 154 -0.10 -1.56 9.07
N ARG A 155 0.88 -2.12 9.77
CA ARG A 155 2.08 -1.38 10.19
C ARG A 155 2.90 -0.90 8.99
N VAL A 156 3.17 -1.79 8.03
CA VAL A 156 4.03 -1.56 6.85
C VAL A 156 3.37 -0.65 5.81
N LEU A 157 2.04 -0.69 5.64
CA LEU A 157 1.33 0.18 4.70
C LEU A 157 1.43 1.65 5.14
N ASP A 158 1.69 2.56 4.21
CA ASP A 158 1.77 4.00 4.46
C ASP A 158 0.42 4.59 4.89
N ASN A 159 0.43 5.65 5.70
CA ASN A 159 -0.82 6.22 6.20
C ASN A 159 -1.67 6.75 5.04
N HIS A 160 -2.99 6.57 5.14
CA HIS A 160 -3.97 6.98 4.13
C HIS A 160 -3.89 6.24 2.79
N ARG A 161 -3.11 5.15 2.71
CA ARG A 161 -3.00 4.31 1.52
C ARG A 161 -3.92 3.09 1.57
N PRO A 162 -4.27 2.51 0.41
CA PRO A 162 -5.17 1.37 0.35
C PRO A 162 -4.47 0.02 0.32
N PHE A 163 -5.25 -0.99 0.71
CA PHE A 163 -4.97 -2.41 0.52
C PHE A 163 -6.12 -3.01 -0.30
N VAL A 164 -5.81 -3.43 -1.53
CA VAL A 164 -6.72 -4.17 -2.41
C VAL A 164 -6.55 -5.67 -2.20
N PHE A 165 -7.63 -6.36 -1.85
CA PHE A 165 -7.59 -7.74 -1.38
C PHE A 165 -8.62 -8.61 -2.11
N ASN A 166 -8.14 -9.53 -2.96
CA ASN A 166 -8.98 -10.44 -3.71
C ASN A 166 -9.27 -11.72 -2.91
N VAL A 167 -10.54 -12.00 -2.60
CA VAL A 167 -10.94 -13.19 -1.85
C VAL A 167 -12.25 -13.78 -2.33
N GLY A 168 -12.28 -15.10 -2.51
CA GLY A 168 -13.47 -15.87 -2.83
C GLY A 168 -13.96 -16.71 -1.66
N ASP A 169 -15.29 -16.87 -1.55
CA ASP A 169 -15.87 -17.89 -0.69
C ASP A 169 -15.54 -19.29 -1.20
N ILE A 170 -15.23 -20.19 -0.26
CA ILE A 170 -14.86 -21.57 -0.56
C ILE A 170 -15.87 -22.57 -0.01
N PHE A 171 -15.78 -23.82 -0.47
CA PHE A 171 -16.50 -24.95 0.08
C PHE A 171 -15.52 -25.93 0.70
N ASP A 172 -15.50 -26.03 2.02
CA ASP A 172 -14.69 -27.02 2.74
C ASP A 172 -15.26 -27.40 4.10
N ASN A 173 -14.61 -28.35 4.79
CA ASN A 173 -14.86 -28.66 6.19
C ASN A 173 -13.99 -27.74 7.07
N ASP A 174 -14.59 -27.10 8.08
CA ASP A 174 -13.89 -26.14 8.94
C ASP A 174 -13.02 -26.80 10.03
N ASN A 175 -13.22 -28.09 10.26
CA ASN A 175 -12.54 -28.91 11.26
C ASN A 175 -12.57 -28.33 12.70
N LEU A 176 -13.60 -27.56 13.06
CA LEU A 176 -13.71 -26.90 14.37
C LEU A 176 -14.17 -27.86 15.48
N TYR A 177 -15.35 -28.46 15.31
CA TYR A 177 -15.95 -29.33 16.33
C TYR A 177 -15.87 -30.82 15.97
N THR A 178 -15.87 -31.15 14.67
CA THR A 178 -15.87 -32.53 14.17
C THR A 178 -14.94 -32.68 12.99
N LYS A 179 -13.88 -33.49 13.13
CA LYS A 179 -12.92 -33.80 12.05
C LYS A 179 -13.53 -34.63 10.91
N SER A 180 -14.67 -35.28 11.15
CA SER A 180 -15.41 -36.06 10.16
C SER A 180 -16.87 -35.64 10.15
N VAL A 181 -17.21 -34.71 9.26
CA VAL A 181 -18.59 -34.50 8.80
C VAL A 181 -18.67 -35.02 7.36
N TRP A 182 -19.71 -35.81 7.09
CA TRP A 182 -20.09 -36.19 5.73
C TRP A 182 -20.67 -34.97 5.00
N GLY A 183 -19.81 -34.02 4.61
CA GLY A 183 -20.20 -32.83 3.85
C GLY A 183 -19.22 -31.66 3.99
N LYS A 184 -19.06 -30.89 2.91
CA LYS A 184 -18.38 -29.59 2.92
C LYS A 184 -19.43 -28.49 3.15
N ARG A 185 -19.10 -27.44 3.91
CA ARG A 185 -19.95 -26.24 4.04
C ARG A 185 -19.37 -25.07 3.27
N ARG A 186 -20.20 -24.08 2.97
CA ARG A 186 -19.69 -22.78 2.47
C ARG A 186 -19.01 -22.05 3.63
N ILE A 187 -17.78 -21.60 3.39
CA ILE A 187 -16.99 -20.82 4.33
C ILE A 187 -16.92 -19.39 3.77
N PRO A 188 -17.56 -18.40 4.44
CA PRO A 188 -17.66 -17.04 3.95
C PRO A 188 -16.38 -16.26 4.25
N LEU A 189 -15.28 -16.60 3.57
CA LEU A 189 -13.96 -16.00 3.81
C LEU A 189 -14.02 -14.48 3.69
N GLY A 190 -14.79 -13.94 2.74
CA GLY A 190 -14.92 -12.49 2.58
C GLY A 190 -15.41 -11.78 3.85
N ALA A 191 -16.38 -12.37 4.55
CA ALA A 191 -16.90 -11.83 5.81
C ALA A 191 -15.87 -11.90 6.95
N TYR A 192 -15.13 -13.01 7.04
CA TYR A 192 -14.09 -13.17 8.06
C TYR A 192 -12.93 -12.19 7.86
N PHE A 193 -12.45 -12.03 6.63
CA PHE A 193 -11.39 -11.06 6.32
C PHE A 193 -11.84 -9.64 6.60
N THR A 194 -13.06 -9.24 6.21
CA THR A 194 -13.57 -7.90 6.54
C THR A 194 -13.51 -7.61 8.04
N THR A 195 -13.86 -8.62 8.87
CA THR A 195 -13.78 -8.51 10.33
C THR A 195 -12.35 -8.40 10.84
N ILE A 196 -11.42 -9.20 10.30
CA ILE A 196 -10.00 -9.18 10.68
C ILE A 196 -9.35 -7.83 10.31
N PHE A 197 -9.62 -7.32 9.11
CA PHE A 197 -9.11 -6.03 8.66
C PHE A 197 -9.59 -4.89 9.56
N GLU A 198 -10.90 -4.79 9.83
CA GLU A 198 -11.45 -3.76 10.74
C GLU A 198 -10.89 -3.87 12.16
N LYS A 199 -10.68 -5.10 12.67
CA LYS A 199 -10.05 -5.33 13.98
C LYS A 199 -8.63 -4.76 14.06
N HIS A 200 -7.87 -4.80 12.96
CA HIS A 200 -6.49 -4.28 12.89
C HIS A 200 -6.41 -2.81 12.47
N GLY A 201 -7.55 -2.11 12.42
CA GLY A 201 -7.60 -0.66 12.17
C GLY A 201 -7.71 -0.27 10.71
N PHE A 202 -7.76 -1.23 9.78
CA PHE A 202 -8.16 -0.91 8.42
C PHE A 202 -9.62 -0.48 8.37
N ARG A 203 -9.94 0.37 7.40
CA ARG A 203 -11.31 0.76 7.09
C ARG A 203 -11.76 0.11 5.81
N PHE A 204 -12.83 -0.66 5.84
CA PHE A 204 -13.52 -1.13 4.64
C PHE A 204 -14.11 0.08 3.89
N VAL A 205 -13.77 0.20 2.61
CA VAL A 205 -14.20 1.32 1.76
C VAL A 205 -15.09 0.85 0.63
N ASP A 206 -14.72 -0.24 -0.04
CA ASP A 206 -15.47 -0.73 -1.20
C ASP A 206 -15.33 -2.24 -1.42
N ASP A 207 -16.24 -2.82 -2.20
CA ASP A 207 -16.26 -4.21 -2.65
C ASP A 207 -16.60 -4.27 -4.13
N PHE A 208 -15.58 -4.51 -4.97
CA PHE A 208 -15.81 -4.83 -6.37
C PHE A 208 -16.02 -6.33 -6.53
N ILE A 209 -17.01 -6.72 -7.30
CA ILE A 209 -17.30 -8.12 -7.59
C ILE A 209 -16.63 -8.49 -8.91
N TRP A 210 -15.65 -9.37 -8.85
CA TRP A 210 -15.12 -10.02 -10.03
C TRP A 210 -16.02 -11.19 -10.44
N ASP A 211 -16.81 -10.99 -11.49
CA ASP A 211 -17.56 -12.05 -12.14
C ASP A 211 -16.63 -12.87 -13.05
N LYS A 212 -16.40 -14.13 -12.67
CA LYS A 212 -15.58 -15.09 -13.42
C LYS A 212 -16.29 -15.65 -14.65
N GLY A 213 -17.58 -15.35 -14.83
CA GLY A 213 -18.41 -15.91 -15.89
C GLY A 213 -18.80 -17.35 -15.61
N GLU A 214 -18.81 -18.20 -16.65
CA GLU A 214 -19.27 -19.57 -16.52
C GLU A 214 -18.37 -20.41 -15.59
N VAL A 215 -19.00 -21.16 -14.69
CA VAL A 215 -18.28 -21.90 -13.66
C VAL A 215 -17.59 -23.11 -14.28
N GLU A 216 -16.27 -23.05 -14.46
CA GLU A 216 -15.46 -24.12 -15.05
C GLU A 216 -15.53 -25.45 -14.28
N THR A 217 -15.96 -25.43 -13.00
CA THR A 217 -15.96 -26.64 -12.16
C THR A 217 -17.32 -27.35 -12.16
N GLN A 218 -17.32 -28.54 -12.76
CA GLN A 218 -18.39 -29.54 -12.66
C GLN A 218 -18.63 -30.07 -11.23
N ARG A 219 -17.80 -29.67 -10.25
CA ARG A 219 -17.85 -30.13 -8.85
C ARG A 219 -19.07 -29.62 -8.06
N HIS A 220 -19.73 -28.59 -8.58
CA HIS A 220 -20.95 -28.01 -8.02
C HIS A 220 -22.17 -28.20 -8.92
N LYS A 221 -22.17 -29.22 -9.79
CA LYS A 221 -23.43 -29.64 -10.39
C LYS A 221 -24.35 -30.04 -9.24
N ASN A 222 -25.33 -29.16 -8.95
CA ASN A 222 -26.59 -29.61 -8.40
C ASN A 222 -26.90 -30.91 -9.12
N GLY A 223 -27.05 -32.00 -8.37
CA GLY A 223 -27.32 -33.28 -9.00
C GLY A 223 -28.52 -33.15 -9.96
N ASN A 224 -28.72 -34.13 -10.83
CA ASN A 224 -29.88 -34.19 -11.74
C ASN A 224 -31.25 -34.30 -11.02
N ARG A 225 -31.37 -33.81 -9.79
CA ARG A 225 -32.56 -33.79 -8.95
C ARG A 225 -33.16 -32.37 -9.01
N PRO A 226 -34.06 -32.08 -9.97
CA PRO A 226 -34.71 -30.78 -10.11
C PRO A 226 -35.83 -30.59 -9.08
N TYR A 227 -35.53 -30.85 -7.80
CA TYR A 227 -36.48 -30.76 -6.69
C TYR A 227 -36.02 -29.68 -5.71
N PRO A 228 -36.95 -29.03 -4.98
CA PRO A 228 -36.62 -28.08 -3.91
C PRO A 228 -35.58 -28.67 -2.95
N LEU A 229 -34.68 -27.82 -2.42
CA LEU A 229 -33.59 -28.17 -1.49
C LEU A 229 -32.40 -28.95 -2.10
N TYR A 230 -32.47 -29.36 -3.37
CA TYR A 230 -31.35 -30.02 -4.07
C TYR A 230 -30.60 -29.10 -5.05
N GLN A 231 -31.09 -27.88 -5.24
CA GLN A 231 -30.54 -26.90 -6.18
C GLN A 231 -29.98 -25.71 -5.41
N TYR A 232 -28.67 -25.49 -5.49
CA TYR A 232 -27.98 -24.30 -4.97
C TYR A 232 -27.23 -23.58 -6.10
N PRO A 233 -27.20 -22.24 -6.10
CA PRO A 233 -26.36 -21.48 -7.03
C PRO A 233 -24.87 -21.82 -6.84
N ILE A 234 -24.14 -21.86 -7.94
CA ILE A 234 -22.69 -22.09 -7.92
C ILE A 234 -22.00 -20.73 -7.71
N ASN A 235 -20.92 -20.72 -6.92
CA ASN A 235 -20.13 -19.51 -6.77
C ASN A 235 -19.39 -19.18 -8.09
N CYS A 236 -19.74 -18.07 -8.72
CA CYS A 236 -19.15 -17.57 -9.97
C CYS A 236 -18.37 -16.27 -9.79
N TYR A 237 -18.19 -15.80 -8.55
CA TYR A 237 -17.54 -14.51 -8.29
C TYR A 237 -16.50 -14.58 -7.18
N GLU A 238 -15.67 -13.55 -7.12
CA GLU A 238 -14.76 -13.24 -6.02
C GLU A 238 -14.91 -11.77 -5.63
N HIS A 239 -14.66 -11.47 -4.37
CA HIS A 239 -14.62 -10.11 -3.85
C HIS A 239 -13.24 -9.51 -4.10
N ILE A 240 -13.22 -8.25 -4.54
CA ILE A 240 -12.03 -7.41 -4.57
C ILE A 240 -12.31 -6.28 -3.59
N PHE A 241 -11.95 -6.52 -2.33
CA PHE A 241 -12.14 -5.52 -1.29
C PHE A 241 -11.11 -4.42 -1.38
N VAL A 242 -11.55 -3.19 -1.10
CA VAL A 242 -10.68 -2.04 -0.90
C VAL A 242 -10.75 -1.62 0.55
N PHE A 243 -9.63 -1.79 1.24
CA PHE A 243 -9.43 -1.29 2.58
C PHE A 243 -8.51 -0.07 2.56
N TYR A 244 -8.65 0.85 3.51
CA TYR A 244 -7.72 1.95 3.72
C TYR A 244 -7.14 1.94 5.12
N LYS A 245 -5.85 2.27 5.24
CA LYS A 245 -5.25 2.61 6.52
C LYS A 245 -5.54 4.06 6.87
N HIS A 246 -6.15 4.28 8.03
CA HIS A 246 -6.31 5.62 8.61
C HIS A 246 -5.86 5.60 10.05
N ARG A 247 -4.54 5.69 10.26
CA ARG A 247 -3.93 5.82 11.58
C ARG A 247 -4.42 7.10 12.25
N LEU A 248 -4.75 7.02 13.53
CA LEU A 248 -4.96 8.20 14.36
C LEU A 248 -3.63 8.94 14.50
N ASP A 249 -3.53 10.08 13.84
CA ASP A 249 -2.34 10.94 13.84
C ASP A 249 -2.69 12.32 14.38
N GLU A 250 -2.12 12.63 15.55
CA GLU A 250 -2.34 13.90 16.24
C GLU A 250 -1.38 15.02 15.83
N THR A 251 -0.38 14.70 15.01
CA THR A 251 0.69 15.61 14.59
C THR A 251 0.12 16.87 13.93
N LEU A 252 0.75 18.02 14.19
CA LEU A 252 0.38 19.27 13.55
C LEU A 252 1.16 19.43 12.25
N TYR A 253 0.46 19.38 11.11
CA TYR A 253 1.11 19.55 9.82
C TYR A 253 1.16 21.01 9.36
N PRO A 254 2.21 21.40 8.61
CA PRO A 254 2.34 22.75 8.05
C PRO A 254 1.24 23.04 7.03
N CYS A 255 0.79 24.29 7.00
CA CYS A 255 -0.15 24.74 5.97
C CYS A 255 0.48 24.64 4.57
N PRO A 256 -0.17 24.01 3.58
CA PRO A 256 0.41 23.84 2.24
C PRO A 256 0.53 25.14 1.45
N VAL A 257 -0.10 26.23 1.92
CA VAL A 257 -0.04 27.54 1.25
C VAL A 257 1.10 28.39 1.77
N CYS A 258 1.33 28.41 3.08
CA CYS A 258 2.33 29.31 3.69
C CYS A 258 3.44 28.57 4.44
N GLY A 259 3.45 27.24 4.45
CA GLY A 259 4.43 26.41 5.16
C GLY A 259 4.38 26.48 6.69
N CYS A 260 3.65 27.41 7.28
CA CYS A 260 3.68 27.65 8.73
C CYS A 260 2.82 26.64 9.51
N ILE A 261 3.32 26.22 10.68
CA ILE A 261 2.62 25.34 11.64
C ILE A 261 1.88 26.18 12.69
N LYS A 262 1.15 27.19 12.23
CA LYS A 262 0.21 27.96 13.05
C LYS A 262 -1.20 27.56 12.64
N VAL A 263 -1.60 26.37 13.08
CA VAL A 263 -2.83 25.70 12.65
C VAL A 263 -3.62 25.22 13.86
N ASN A 264 -4.94 25.15 13.73
CA ASN A 264 -5.81 24.49 14.71
C ASN A 264 -6.30 23.16 14.15
N GLY A 265 -6.19 22.08 14.92
CA GLY A 265 -6.89 20.82 14.63
C GLY A 265 -8.37 21.02 14.89
N ASN A 266 -9.17 21.13 13.84
CA ASN A 266 -10.55 21.60 13.96
C ASN A 266 -11.57 20.46 14.02
N ALA A 267 -11.31 19.31 13.38
CA ALA A 267 -12.21 18.15 13.36
C ALA A 267 -11.55 16.94 12.68
N TYR A 268 -12.06 15.74 12.98
CA TYR A 268 -11.88 14.57 12.12
C TYR A 268 -12.94 14.61 11.01
N THR A 269 -12.49 14.61 9.75
CA THR A 269 -13.42 14.58 8.60
C THR A 269 -13.97 13.17 8.36
N ALA A 270 -13.25 12.16 8.85
CA ALA A 270 -13.62 10.75 8.88
C ALA A 270 -12.77 10.07 9.96
N VAL A 271 -13.11 8.83 10.33
CA VAL A 271 -12.35 8.05 11.31
C VAL A 271 -10.87 7.98 10.89
N GLY A 272 -9.98 8.40 11.77
CA GLY A 272 -8.53 8.43 11.51
C GLY A 272 -8.04 9.52 10.54
N ILE A 273 -8.90 10.42 10.04
CA ILE A 273 -8.48 11.55 9.18
C ILE A 273 -8.71 12.86 9.91
N LYS A 274 -7.63 13.40 10.48
CA LYS A 274 -7.62 14.72 11.13
C LYS A 274 -7.47 15.83 10.09
N SER A 275 -8.17 16.94 10.31
CA SER A 275 -8.07 18.15 9.48
C SER A 275 -7.61 19.36 10.30
N TRP A 276 -6.85 20.22 9.64
CA TRP A 276 -6.31 21.46 10.21
C TRP A 276 -6.81 22.67 9.43
N GLU A 277 -6.91 23.80 10.12
CA GLU A 277 -7.18 25.10 9.51
C GLU A 277 -6.04 26.08 9.81
N CYS A 278 -5.54 26.74 8.77
CA CYS A 278 -4.49 27.73 8.91
C CYS A 278 -4.94 28.98 9.69
N LYS A 279 -4.21 29.30 10.76
CA LYS A 279 -4.40 30.49 11.61
C LYS A 279 -3.28 31.52 11.43
N ASN A 280 -2.40 31.33 10.45
CA ASN A 280 -1.46 32.36 10.05
C ASN A 280 -2.19 33.49 9.29
N LEU A 281 -2.32 34.67 9.90
CA LEU A 281 -3.01 35.82 9.29
C LEU A 281 -2.29 36.31 8.02
N ASP A 282 -0.98 36.09 7.94
CA ASP A 282 -0.14 36.44 6.78
C ASP A 282 -0.09 35.33 5.71
N CYS A 283 -1.00 34.35 5.79
CA CYS A 283 -1.12 33.30 4.77
C CYS A 283 -1.62 33.89 3.45
N PHE A 284 -1.06 33.43 2.33
CA PHE A 284 -1.34 33.99 0.99
C PHE A 284 -2.74 33.70 0.47
N GLU A 285 -3.40 32.66 0.98
CA GLU A 285 -4.77 32.30 0.64
C GLU A 285 -5.66 32.36 1.89
N ARG A 286 -6.62 33.29 1.87
CA ARG A 286 -7.68 33.38 2.88
C ARG A 286 -9.02 33.64 2.20
N SER A 287 -10.08 33.09 2.78
CA SER A 287 -11.45 33.32 2.29
C SER A 287 -11.92 34.76 2.53
N ALA A 288 -13.03 35.15 1.88
CA ALA A 288 -13.67 36.45 2.09
C ALA A 288 -14.06 36.71 3.56
N ALA A 289 -14.38 35.65 4.32
CA ALA A 289 -14.63 35.72 5.76
C ALA A 289 -13.35 35.67 6.62
N ASN A 290 -12.18 35.91 6.02
CA ASN A 290 -10.86 35.84 6.65
C ASN A 290 -10.54 34.50 7.34
N ARG A 291 -11.12 33.38 6.87
CA ARG A 291 -10.73 32.03 7.30
C ARG A 291 -9.59 31.49 6.45
N GLY A 292 -8.63 30.81 7.08
CA GLY A 292 -7.53 30.14 6.38
C GLY A 292 -7.94 28.82 5.74
N LYS A 293 -7.06 28.29 4.88
CA LYS A 293 -7.25 27.01 4.18
C LYS A 293 -7.41 25.85 5.16
N ARG A 294 -8.35 24.95 4.86
CA ARG A 294 -8.53 23.66 5.53
C ARG A 294 -7.85 22.57 4.72
N PHE A 295 -7.13 21.69 5.40
CA PHE A 295 -6.39 20.60 4.77
C PHE A 295 -6.20 19.44 5.75
N SER A 296 -5.88 18.26 5.21
CA SER A 296 -5.45 17.06 5.92
C SER A 296 -4.25 16.44 5.21
N ALA A 297 -3.54 15.53 5.90
CA ALA A 297 -2.42 14.80 5.33
C ALA A 297 -2.87 14.00 4.10
N ARG A 298 -4.06 13.38 4.19
CA ARG A 298 -4.70 12.72 3.05
C ARG A 298 -4.95 13.66 1.88
N SER A 299 -5.51 14.85 2.13
CA SER A 299 -5.77 15.80 1.03
C SER A 299 -4.47 16.30 0.39
N GLN A 300 -3.39 16.44 1.17
CA GLN A 300 -2.10 16.84 0.64
C GLN A 300 -1.51 15.73 -0.23
N LEU A 301 -1.52 14.49 0.26
CA LEU A 301 -1.14 13.32 -0.51
C LEU A 301 -1.89 13.24 -1.85
N MET A 302 -3.21 13.43 -1.83
CA MET A 302 -4.02 13.42 -3.06
C MET A 302 -3.68 14.56 -4.03
N ASN A 303 -3.26 15.72 -3.53
CA ASN A 303 -2.80 16.83 -4.37
C ASN A 303 -1.42 16.54 -4.96
N ASP A 304 -0.50 15.98 -4.17
CA ASP A 304 0.85 15.64 -4.61
C ASP A 304 0.82 14.61 -5.75
N LEU A 305 -0.16 13.70 -5.73
CA LEU A 305 -0.38 12.70 -6.78
C LEU A 305 -0.98 13.26 -8.07
N GLN A 306 -1.50 14.49 -8.10
CA GLN A 306 -2.06 15.11 -9.32
C GLN A 306 -0.94 15.63 -10.24
N GLN A 307 -0.19 14.70 -10.83
CA GLN A 307 0.89 14.96 -11.79
C GLN A 307 0.53 14.38 -13.16
N PRO A 308 1.04 14.95 -14.27
CA PRO A 308 0.82 14.41 -15.62
C PRO A 308 1.21 12.93 -15.77
N ASP A 309 2.26 12.49 -15.07
CA ASP A 309 2.73 11.10 -15.10
C ASP A 309 1.81 10.11 -14.37
N ASN A 310 0.89 10.62 -13.55
CA ASN A 310 -0.04 9.81 -12.75
C ASN A 310 -1.45 9.74 -13.37
N LEU A 311 -1.61 10.14 -14.63
CA LEU A 311 -2.90 10.06 -15.31
C LEU A 311 -3.37 8.60 -15.42
N VAL A 312 -4.61 8.36 -14.98
CA VAL A 312 -5.29 7.07 -15.13
C VAL A 312 -5.84 6.97 -16.54
N CYS A 313 -5.62 5.83 -17.20
CA CYS A 313 -6.13 5.58 -18.53
C CYS A 313 -7.67 5.69 -18.56
N GLY A 314 -8.22 6.45 -19.51
CA GLY A 314 -9.67 6.64 -19.66
C GLY A 314 -10.43 5.33 -19.87
N ASP A 315 -9.88 4.40 -20.65
CA ASP A 315 -10.48 3.08 -20.89
C ASP A 315 -10.53 2.24 -19.61
N LEU A 316 -9.48 2.33 -18.78
CA LEU A 316 -9.46 1.67 -17.48
C LEU A 316 -10.57 2.23 -16.58
N LEU A 317 -10.71 3.55 -16.50
CA LEU A 317 -11.79 4.18 -15.70
C LEU A 317 -13.18 3.77 -16.18
N GLN A 318 -13.40 3.66 -17.50
CA GLN A 318 -14.70 3.22 -18.02
C GLN A 318 -14.98 1.75 -17.69
N ARG A 319 -13.97 0.87 -17.81
CA ARG A 319 -14.09 -0.55 -17.49
C ARG A 319 -14.44 -0.78 -16.02
N TRP A 320 -13.82 -0.01 -15.12
CA TRP A 320 -13.97 -0.13 -13.67
C TRP A 320 -15.01 0.84 -13.08
N ARG A 321 -15.88 1.41 -13.92
CA ARG A 321 -16.96 2.31 -13.48
C ARG A 321 -18.08 1.56 -12.74
N ARG A 322 -18.21 0.26 -12.95
CA ARG A 322 -19.20 -0.61 -12.31
C ARG A 322 -18.52 -1.39 -11.19
N ASP A 323 -19.27 -1.58 -10.12
CA ASP A 323 -18.91 -2.43 -8.97
C ASP A 323 -18.77 -3.91 -9.37
N ILE A 324 -19.54 -4.37 -10.36
CA ILE A 324 -19.38 -5.70 -10.96
C ILE A 324 -18.53 -5.61 -12.23
N VAL A 325 -17.38 -6.28 -12.22
CA VAL A 325 -16.44 -6.34 -13.33
C VAL A 325 -16.31 -7.76 -13.86
N GLN A 326 -16.28 -7.90 -15.19
CA GLN A 326 -16.20 -9.20 -15.85
C GLN A 326 -14.89 -9.31 -16.63
N PHE A 327 -14.10 -10.32 -16.30
CA PHE A 327 -12.94 -10.75 -17.09
C PHE A 327 -12.69 -12.26 -16.89
N PRO A 328 -12.21 -12.96 -17.93
CA PRO A 328 -12.04 -14.40 -17.88
C PRO A 328 -10.98 -14.79 -16.83
N PRO A 329 -11.10 -16.00 -16.24
CA PRO A 329 -10.05 -16.57 -15.41
C PRO A 329 -8.71 -16.66 -16.16
N VAL A 330 -7.61 -16.63 -15.39
CA VAL A 330 -6.27 -16.72 -15.96
C VAL A 330 -6.04 -18.08 -16.62
N ILE A 331 -5.70 -18.06 -17.90
CA ILE A 331 -5.32 -19.26 -18.66
C ILE A 331 -3.93 -19.71 -18.18
N LYS A 332 -3.89 -20.82 -17.43
CA LYS A 332 -2.67 -21.36 -16.81
C LYS A 332 -2.10 -22.59 -17.52
N THR A 333 -2.87 -23.20 -18.41
CA THR A 333 -2.51 -24.45 -19.06
C THR A 333 -2.42 -24.23 -20.56
N ASN A 334 -1.29 -24.58 -21.17
CA ASN A 334 -1.14 -24.52 -22.62
C ASN A 334 -1.90 -25.67 -23.31
N SER A 335 -1.98 -25.64 -24.64
CA SER A 335 -2.59 -26.71 -25.45
C SER A 335 -1.96 -28.10 -25.26
N LYS A 336 -0.79 -28.19 -24.61
CA LYS A 336 -0.08 -29.43 -24.27
C LYS A 336 -0.32 -29.90 -22.83
N GLY A 337 -1.20 -29.25 -22.07
CA GLY A 337 -1.52 -29.63 -20.69
C GLY A 337 -0.50 -29.17 -19.64
N GLN A 338 0.52 -28.38 -20.00
CA GLN A 338 1.55 -27.91 -19.07
C GLN A 338 1.13 -26.61 -18.39
N ASN A 339 1.36 -26.51 -17.08
CA ASN A 339 1.13 -25.27 -16.34
C ASN A 339 2.24 -24.26 -16.64
N THR A 340 1.95 -23.27 -17.47
CA THR A 340 2.94 -22.27 -17.92
C THR A 340 3.26 -21.22 -16.88
N LEU A 341 2.46 -21.12 -15.81
CA LEU A 341 2.64 -20.14 -14.75
C LEU A 341 3.24 -20.74 -13.48
N GLY A 342 3.40 -22.07 -13.41
CA GLY A 342 3.78 -22.80 -12.19
C GLY A 342 2.73 -22.73 -11.06
N HIS A 343 1.80 -21.78 -11.14
CA HIS A 343 0.78 -21.48 -10.13
C HIS A 343 -0.60 -21.97 -10.55
N THR A 344 -1.35 -22.54 -9.61
CA THR A 344 -2.63 -23.20 -9.91
C THR A 344 -3.84 -22.28 -9.74
N ALA A 345 -3.68 -21.13 -9.10
CA ALA A 345 -4.74 -20.15 -8.86
C ALA A 345 -4.26 -18.67 -8.92
N PRO A 346 -3.60 -18.21 -10.01
CA PRO A 346 -3.25 -16.80 -10.13
C PRO A 346 -4.51 -15.95 -10.36
N PHE A 347 -4.58 -14.77 -9.74
CA PHE A 347 -5.63 -13.80 -10.03
C PHE A 347 -5.30 -12.97 -11.29
N PRO A 348 -6.31 -12.38 -11.97
CA PRO A 348 -6.12 -11.70 -13.25
C PRO A 348 -5.29 -10.42 -13.14
N SER A 349 -4.54 -10.12 -14.20
CA SER A 349 -3.71 -8.91 -14.32
C SER A 349 -4.50 -7.60 -14.24
N GLU A 350 -5.80 -7.65 -14.54
CA GLU A 350 -6.70 -6.51 -14.46
C GLU A 350 -6.78 -5.90 -13.06
N ILE A 351 -6.81 -6.75 -12.01
CA ILE A 351 -6.93 -6.30 -10.62
C ILE A 351 -5.72 -5.46 -10.19
N PRO A 352 -4.46 -5.95 -10.29
CA PRO A 352 -3.29 -5.15 -9.94
C PRO A 352 -3.04 -4.04 -10.96
N GLN A 353 -3.42 -4.20 -12.23
CA GLN A 353 -3.34 -3.11 -13.20
C GLN A 353 -4.17 -1.91 -12.74
N TYR A 354 -5.44 -2.16 -12.39
CA TYR A 354 -6.34 -1.13 -11.88
C TYR A 354 -5.86 -0.52 -10.57
N ALA A 355 -5.59 -1.37 -9.58
CA ALA A 355 -5.19 -0.92 -8.25
C ALA A 355 -3.94 -0.06 -8.29
N THR A 356 -2.91 -0.47 -9.05
CA THR A 356 -1.68 0.30 -9.19
C THR A 356 -1.93 1.64 -9.87
N GLN A 357 -2.67 1.69 -10.98
CA GLN A 357 -2.87 2.95 -11.70
C GLN A 357 -3.71 3.95 -10.89
N VAL A 358 -4.72 3.47 -10.16
CA VAL A 358 -5.70 4.34 -9.47
C VAL A 358 -5.21 4.81 -8.10
N PHE A 359 -4.45 3.99 -7.38
CA PHE A 359 -4.13 4.27 -5.97
C PHE A 359 -2.69 4.74 -5.72
N THR A 360 -1.85 4.79 -6.74
CA THR A 360 -0.43 5.15 -6.60
C THR A 360 0.03 6.15 -7.64
N GLY A 361 1.13 6.86 -7.36
CA GLY A 361 1.89 7.61 -8.34
C GLY A 361 3.05 6.80 -8.92
N VAL A 362 3.69 7.31 -9.96
CA VAL A 362 4.97 6.78 -10.46
C VAL A 362 6.01 6.78 -9.33
N ASN A 363 6.83 5.73 -9.27
CA ASN A 363 7.82 5.46 -8.21
C ASN A 363 7.27 5.11 -6.82
N ASP A 364 5.96 5.13 -6.58
CA ASP A 364 5.39 4.52 -5.37
C ASP A 364 5.72 3.02 -5.33
N THR A 365 5.78 2.46 -4.12
CA THR A 365 6.08 1.03 -3.90
C THR A 365 4.80 0.23 -3.68
N VAL A 366 4.65 -0.84 -4.46
CA VAL A 366 3.54 -1.80 -4.36
C VAL A 366 4.04 -3.13 -3.78
N LEU A 367 3.36 -3.64 -2.76
CA LEU A 367 3.69 -4.91 -2.11
C LEU A 367 2.61 -5.97 -2.37
N ASP A 368 3.05 -7.19 -2.67
CA ASP A 368 2.23 -8.39 -2.64
C ASP A 368 2.80 -9.39 -1.62
N PRO A 369 2.19 -9.54 -0.42
CA PRO A 369 2.67 -10.48 0.59
C PRO A 369 2.42 -11.96 0.23
N PHE A 370 1.59 -12.24 -0.78
CA PHE A 370 1.26 -13.60 -1.23
C PHE A 370 1.44 -13.69 -2.75
N ALA A 371 2.66 -13.44 -3.22
CA ALA A 371 2.93 -13.13 -4.62
C ALA A 371 2.59 -14.27 -5.58
N GLY A 372 2.76 -15.54 -5.20
CA GLY A 372 2.45 -16.69 -6.03
C GLY A 372 3.10 -16.62 -7.41
N ALA A 373 2.32 -16.24 -8.42
CA ALA A 373 2.78 -16.05 -9.80
C ALA A 373 3.36 -14.65 -10.10
N PHE A 374 3.53 -13.80 -9.08
CA PHE A 374 4.09 -12.44 -9.14
C PHE A 374 3.35 -11.48 -10.09
N THR A 375 2.03 -11.69 -10.26
CA THR A 375 1.22 -10.88 -11.18
C THR A 375 1.19 -9.41 -10.75
N THR A 376 1.02 -9.12 -9.45
CA THR A 376 1.08 -7.76 -8.91
C THR A 376 2.42 -7.09 -9.18
N THR A 377 3.51 -7.82 -8.96
CA THR A 377 4.87 -7.32 -9.15
C THR A 377 5.11 -6.91 -10.60
N ILE A 378 4.75 -7.80 -11.54
CA ILE A 378 4.88 -7.56 -12.98
C ILE A 378 4.03 -6.37 -13.44
N GLU A 379 2.75 -6.33 -13.08
CA GLU A 379 1.85 -5.25 -13.53
C GLU A 379 2.22 -3.89 -12.90
N SER A 380 2.75 -3.89 -11.69
CA SER A 380 3.22 -2.66 -11.04
C SER A 380 4.50 -2.14 -11.68
N PHE A 381 5.43 -3.03 -12.00
CA PHE A 381 6.65 -2.68 -12.72
C PHE A 381 6.38 -2.09 -14.10
N ARG A 382 5.48 -2.70 -14.88
CA ARG A 382 5.04 -2.19 -16.20
C ARG A 382 4.50 -0.77 -16.14
N GLN A 383 3.92 -0.40 -15.00
CA GLN A 383 3.37 0.92 -14.74
C GLN A 383 4.37 1.87 -14.07
N LYS A 384 5.68 1.56 -14.05
CA LYS A 384 6.73 2.40 -13.46
C LYS A 384 6.58 2.60 -11.95
N ARG A 385 6.11 1.58 -11.24
CA ARG A 385 6.13 1.54 -9.76
C ARG A 385 7.25 0.61 -9.30
N ASN A 386 7.77 0.89 -8.10
CA ASN A 386 8.58 -0.09 -7.41
C ASN A 386 7.66 -1.24 -6.97
N SER A 387 8.16 -2.47 -6.99
CA SER A 387 7.32 -3.62 -6.73
C SER A 387 8.05 -4.69 -5.94
N ILE A 388 7.37 -5.22 -4.93
CA ILE A 388 7.89 -6.23 -4.02
C ILE A 388 6.89 -7.38 -3.99
N GLY A 389 7.34 -8.60 -4.24
CA GLY A 389 6.54 -9.81 -4.07
C GLY A 389 7.22 -10.78 -3.12
N ILE A 390 6.46 -11.34 -2.19
CA ILE A 390 6.93 -12.36 -1.24
C ILE A 390 6.25 -13.69 -1.53
N GLU A 391 7.04 -14.77 -1.63
CA GLU A 391 6.53 -16.12 -1.89
C GLU A 391 7.25 -17.16 -1.02
N LEU A 392 6.49 -17.99 -0.33
CA LEU A 392 7.01 -19.01 0.57
C LEU A 392 7.64 -20.18 -0.18
N ASN A 393 6.98 -20.69 -1.23
CA ASN A 393 7.35 -21.93 -1.89
C ASN A 393 8.29 -21.70 -3.08
N ARG A 394 9.55 -21.39 -2.77
CA ARG A 394 10.61 -21.20 -3.76
C ARG A 394 10.74 -22.37 -4.73
N THR A 395 10.73 -23.60 -4.24
CA THR A 395 10.94 -24.79 -5.08
C THR A 395 9.84 -24.97 -6.12
N MET A 396 8.60 -24.61 -5.78
CA MET A 396 7.46 -24.76 -6.68
C MET A 396 7.37 -23.64 -7.72
N PHE A 397 7.67 -22.39 -7.34
CA PHE A 397 7.36 -21.23 -8.18
C PHE A 397 8.57 -20.60 -8.88
N ARG A 398 9.80 -20.82 -8.39
CA ARG A 398 10.98 -20.08 -8.86
C ARG A 398 11.13 -20.09 -10.38
N ASP A 399 11.27 -21.26 -10.99
CA ASP A 399 11.63 -21.34 -12.41
C ASP A 399 10.52 -20.76 -13.31
N ALA A 400 9.25 -21.00 -12.97
CA ALA A 400 8.12 -20.40 -13.67
C ALA A 400 8.08 -18.87 -13.54
N VAL A 401 8.44 -18.34 -12.38
CA VAL A 401 8.56 -16.88 -12.15
C VAL A 401 9.71 -16.30 -12.98
N LEU A 402 10.85 -16.98 -13.09
CA LEU A 402 11.97 -16.53 -13.95
C LEU A 402 11.55 -16.39 -15.40
N ASP A 403 10.95 -17.45 -15.93
CA ASP A 403 10.50 -17.50 -17.31
C ASP A 403 9.45 -16.41 -17.56
N ARG A 404 8.57 -16.17 -16.59
CA ARG A 404 7.58 -15.10 -16.67
C ARG A 404 8.24 -13.73 -16.68
N PHE A 405 9.19 -13.44 -15.80
CA PHE A 405 9.86 -12.13 -15.77
C PHE A 405 10.62 -11.85 -17.07
N SER A 406 11.37 -12.84 -17.56
CA SER A 406 12.10 -12.71 -18.83
C SER A 406 11.16 -12.54 -20.02
N SER A 407 10.03 -13.27 -20.07
CA SER A 407 9.10 -13.19 -21.21
C SER A 407 8.13 -12.00 -21.16
N THR A 408 7.79 -11.49 -19.97
CA THR A 408 6.73 -10.48 -19.82
C THR A 408 7.25 -9.06 -19.63
N ILE A 409 8.42 -8.90 -19.01
CA ILE A 409 9.02 -7.59 -18.70
C ILE A 409 10.49 -7.49 -19.10
N ASN A 410 11.01 -8.49 -19.85
CA ASN A 410 12.39 -8.53 -20.35
C ASN A 410 13.47 -8.36 -19.26
N ILE A 411 13.18 -8.80 -18.03
CA ILE A 411 14.16 -8.81 -16.94
C ILE A 411 14.79 -10.19 -16.87
N HIS A 412 16.11 -10.26 -17.05
CA HIS A 412 16.85 -11.50 -16.89
C HIS A 412 17.17 -11.79 -15.42
N PRO A 413 17.34 -13.07 -15.04
CA PRO A 413 17.63 -13.42 -13.66
C PRO A 413 18.85 -12.71 -13.06
N LYS A 414 19.85 -12.38 -13.88
CA LYS A 414 21.06 -11.65 -13.44
C LYS A 414 20.79 -10.21 -13.01
N GLU A 415 19.67 -9.62 -13.44
CA GLU A 415 19.30 -8.23 -13.17
C GLU A 415 18.50 -8.07 -11.88
N LEU A 416 17.92 -9.15 -11.34
CA LEU A 416 17.14 -9.16 -10.10
C LEU A 416 17.99 -9.09 -8.82
N GLY A 417 19.30 -8.79 -8.94
CA GLY A 417 20.23 -8.65 -7.83
C GLY A 417 20.68 -9.97 -7.21
N ASN A 418 21.47 -9.89 -6.13
CA ASN A 418 22.02 -11.03 -5.40
C ASN A 418 20.99 -11.75 -4.49
N GLU A 419 19.74 -11.29 -4.43
CA GLU A 419 18.67 -11.81 -3.55
C GLU A 419 18.00 -13.11 -4.07
N TRP A 420 18.74 -13.92 -4.81
CA TRP A 420 18.37 -15.31 -5.14
C TRP A 420 18.59 -16.29 -3.98
N ILE A 421 18.67 -15.85 -2.72
CA ILE A 421 18.77 -16.74 -1.54
C ILE A 421 17.40 -17.27 -1.15
#